data_AF-A0A140CZP6-F1
#
_entry.id   AF-A0A140CZP6-F1
#
_cell.length_a   1.000
_cell.length_b   1.000
_cell.length_c   1.000
_cell.angle_alpha   90.00
_cell.angle_beta   90.00
_cell.angle_gamma   90.00
#
_symmetry.space_group_name_H-M   'P 1'
#
loop_
_entity.id
_entity.type
_entity.pdbx_description
1 polymer ?
#
loop_
_entity_poly.entity_id
_entity_poly.type
_entity_poly.pdbx_seq_one_letter_code
_entity_poly.pdbx_strand_id
1 'polypeptide(L)'
;AVNDPVAVKLSNDRYWVSIADSDLLFWVKGLVYGLRLDVMVDEPDVSPLGIQGPKADDLAARVFGDSVRNLKFFRYGRFEFMGQQMLVARSGYSKQGGFEIY
;
A
#
# COMPACT_ATOMS: atom_id res chain seq x y z
N ALA A 1 -4.04 -17.31 -12.75
CA ALA A 1 -4.01 -16.73 -11.39
C ALA A 1 -5.09 -15.65 -11.32
N VAL A 2 -5.71 -15.41 -10.16
CA VAL A 2 -6.75 -14.38 -10.02
C VAL A 2 -6.13 -12.98 -10.00
N ASN A 3 -4.98 -12.81 -9.34
CA ASN A 3 -4.19 -11.58 -9.31
C ASN A 3 -2.79 -11.89 -8.70
N ASP A 4 -1.94 -10.86 -8.62
CA ASP A 4 -0.62 -10.90 -7.99
C ASP A 4 -0.47 -9.70 -7.03
N PRO A 5 -1.25 -9.69 -5.93
CA PRO A 5 -1.44 -8.50 -5.11
C PRO A 5 -0.26 -8.25 -4.17
N VAL A 6 -0.12 -6.99 -3.76
CA VAL A 6 0.72 -6.59 -2.62
C VAL A 6 -0.17 -6.36 -1.42
N ALA A 7 0.19 -6.96 -0.27
CA ALA A 7 -0.54 -6.79 0.97
C ALA A 7 0.25 -5.95 1.99
N VAL A 8 -0.44 -5.01 2.64
CA VAL A 8 0.07 -4.16 3.71
C VAL A 8 -0.65 -4.53 5.00
N LYS A 9 0.06 -5.16 5.94
CA LYS A 9 -0.46 -5.48 7.28
C LYS A 9 -0.43 -4.23 8.16
N LEU A 10 -1.56 -3.56 8.37
CA LEU A 10 -1.68 -2.33 9.14
C LEU A 10 -1.75 -2.56 10.66
N SER A 11 -2.38 -3.66 11.05
CA SER A 11 -2.48 -4.16 12.44
C SER A 11 -2.61 -5.68 12.41
N ASN A 12 -2.82 -6.33 13.56
CA ASN A 12 -2.99 -7.78 13.61
C ASN A 12 -4.25 -8.27 12.88
N ASP A 13 -5.25 -7.40 12.76
CA ASP A 13 -6.61 -7.63 12.27
C ASP A 13 -6.97 -6.77 11.05
N ARG A 14 -6.05 -5.94 10.53
CA ARG A 14 -6.30 -5.07 9.38
C ARG A 14 -5.21 -5.18 8.34
N TYR A 15 -5.63 -5.43 7.10
CA TYR A 15 -4.77 -5.55 5.95
C TYR A 15 -5.36 -4.72 4.81
N TRP A 16 -4.50 -4.04 4.07
CA TRP A 16 -4.82 -3.55 2.74
C TRP A 16 -4.22 -4.47 1.70
N VAL A 17 -4.95 -4.69 0.62
CA VAL A 17 -4.54 -5.56 -0.48
C VAL A 17 -4.70 -4.76 -1.77
N SER A 18 -3.58 -4.46 -2.42
CA SER A 18 -3.58 -3.78 -3.71
C SER A 18 -3.94 -4.80 -4.79
N ILE A 19 -5.07 -4.58 -5.46
CA ILE A 19 -5.65 -5.47 -6.47
C ILE A 19 -5.56 -4.84 -7.86
N ALA A 20 -5.35 -5.63 -8.91
CA ALA A 20 -5.35 -5.10 -10.29
C ALA A 20 -6.76 -4.91 -10.87
N ASP A 21 -7.75 -5.62 -10.33
CA ASP A 21 -9.16 -5.57 -10.76
C ASP A 21 -10.10 -6.05 -9.63
N SER A 22 -11.41 -6.00 -9.92
CA SER A 22 -12.45 -6.42 -8.98
C SER A 22 -12.58 -7.93 -8.80
N ASP A 23 -11.96 -8.76 -9.63
CA ASP A 23 -12.14 -10.23 -9.55
C ASP A 23 -11.59 -10.76 -8.24
N LEU A 24 -10.44 -10.24 -7.80
CA LEU A 24 -9.87 -10.59 -6.50
C LEU A 24 -10.78 -10.13 -5.34
N LEU A 25 -11.38 -8.94 -5.43
CA LEU A 25 -12.33 -8.46 -4.42
C LEU A 25 -13.53 -9.40 -4.28
N PHE A 26 -14.14 -9.79 -5.40
CA PHE A 26 -15.28 -10.70 -5.38
C PHE A 26 -14.90 -12.11 -4.94
N TRP A 27 -13.71 -12.59 -5.31
CA TRP A 27 -13.19 -13.87 -4.84
C TRP A 27 -13.03 -13.90 -3.31
N VAL A 28 -12.41 -12.86 -2.71
CA VAL A 28 -12.27 -12.76 -1.25
C VAL A 28 -13.64 -12.69 -0.57
N LYS A 29 -14.57 -11.85 -1.08
CA LYS A 29 -15.95 -11.77 -0.55
C LYS A 29 -16.66 -13.13 -0.59
N GLY A 30 -16.47 -13.90 -1.65
CA GLY A 30 -17.03 -15.25 -1.78
C GLY A 30 -16.50 -16.22 -0.72
N LEU A 31 -15.19 -16.18 -0.42
CA LEU A 31 -14.60 -17.00 0.64
C LEU A 31 -15.12 -16.62 2.02
N VAL A 32 -15.18 -15.33 2.31
CA VAL A 32 -15.69 -14.82 3.60
C VAL A 32 -17.12 -15.29 3.84
N TYR A 33 -17.97 -15.16 2.82
CA TYR A 33 -19.36 -15.63 2.87
C TYR A 33 -19.45 -17.16 3.00
N GLY A 34 -18.75 -17.91 2.15
CA GLY A 34 -18.82 -19.37 2.10
C GLY A 34 -18.27 -20.06 3.35
N LEU A 35 -17.24 -19.49 3.97
CA LEU A 35 -16.60 -20.00 5.19
C LEU A 35 -17.15 -19.38 6.48
N ARG A 36 -18.10 -18.43 6.38
CA ARG A 36 -18.68 -17.69 7.52
C ARG A 36 -17.61 -17.03 8.40
N LEU A 37 -16.64 -16.39 7.77
CA LEU A 37 -15.57 -15.68 8.48
C LEU A 37 -16.10 -14.35 9.02
N ASP A 38 -15.67 -14.00 10.23
CA ASP A 38 -15.94 -12.69 10.83
C ASP A 38 -14.88 -11.68 10.36
N VAL A 39 -15.06 -11.15 9.15
CA VAL A 39 -14.15 -10.17 8.55
C VAL A 39 -14.90 -9.23 7.60
N MET A 40 -14.56 -7.95 7.65
CA MET A 40 -15.06 -6.92 6.74
C MET A 40 -14.17 -6.81 5.49
N VAL A 41 -14.79 -6.74 4.31
CA VAL A 41 -14.09 -6.61 3.03
C VAL A 41 -14.72 -5.49 2.22
N ASP A 42 -14.04 -4.34 2.19
CA ASP A 42 -14.44 -3.14 1.47
C ASP A 42 -13.27 -2.48 0.74
N GLU A 43 -13.59 -1.51 -0.10
CA GLU A 43 -12.61 -0.62 -0.72
C GLU A 43 -12.40 0.57 0.24
N PRO A 44 -11.18 0.78 0.75
CA PRO A 44 -10.90 1.89 1.65
C PRO A 44 -10.92 3.23 0.88
N ASP A 45 -11.21 4.32 1.58
CA ASP A 45 -11.09 5.70 1.05
C ASP A 45 -9.61 6.12 0.97
N VAL A 46 -8.88 5.48 0.04
CA VAL A 46 -7.44 5.63 -0.16
C VAL A 46 -7.15 5.60 -1.65
N SER A 47 -6.35 6.56 -2.13
CA SER A 47 -5.94 6.64 -3.53
C SER A 47 -4.41 6.51 -3.64
N PRO A 48 -3.89 5.34 -4.03
CA PRO A 48 -2.46 5.12 -4.12
C PRO A 48 -1.78 6.05 -5.13
N LEU A 49 -0.65 6.65 -4.74
CA LEU A 49 0.19 7.49 -5.60
C LEU A 49 1.64 6.98 -5.61
N GLY A 50 2.17 6.74 -6.81
CA GLY A 50 3.55 6.27 -6.99
C GLY A 50 4.56 7.41 -7.19
N ILE A 51 5.66 7.39 -6.43
CA ILE A 51 6.89 8.13 -6.71
C ILE A 51 7.93 7.14 -7.22
N GLN A 52 8.30 7.19 -8.50
CA GLN A 52 9.15 6.17 -9.12
C GLN A 52 10.28 6.81 -9.94
N GLY A 53 11.43 6.14 -10.00
CA GLY A 53 12.57 6.55 -10.83
C GLY A 53 13.83 6.92 -10.04
N PRO A 54 14.89 7.39 -10.73
CA PRO A 54 16.23 7.48 -10.16
C PRO A 54 16.38 8.59 -9.11
N LYS A 55 15.41 9.50 -9.03
CA LYS A 55 15.32 10.59 -8.05
C LYS A 55 14.19 10.39 -7.04
N ALA A 56 13.61 9.19 -6.96
CA ALA A 56 12.47 8.91 -6.09
C ALA A 56 12.79 9.19 -4.62
N ASP A 57 13.97 8.78 -4.14
CA ASP A 57 14.40 9.04 -2.76
C ASP A 57 14.51 10.54 -2.46
N ASP A 58 15.02 11.33 -3.40
CA ASP A 58 15.16 12.79 -3.23
C ASP A 58 13.80 13.49 -3.26
N LEU A 59 12.89 13.05 -4.13
CA LEU A 59 11.54 13.61 -4.17
C LEU A 59 10.75 13.23 -2.90
N ALA A 60 10.79 11.96 -2.48
CA ALA A 60 10.11 11.52 -1.28
C ALA A 60 10.65 12.26 -0.03
N ALA A 61 11.97 12.44 0.09
CA ALA A 61 12.56 13.17 1.20
C ALA A 61 12.16 14.66 1.23
N ARG A 62 11.98 15.29 0.07
CA ARG A 62 11.46 16.67 -0.01
C ARG A 62 10.01 16.80 0.45
N VAL A 63 9.22 15.74 0.35
CA VAL A 63 7.80 15.72 0.71
C VAL A 63 7.60 15.29 2.17
N PHE A 64 8.30 14.24 2.61
CA PHE A 64 8.08 13.56 3.90
C PHE A 64 9.26 13.66 4.88
N GLY A 65 10.34 14.36 4.50
CA GLY A 65 11.59 14.45 5.26
C GLY A 65 12.52 13.26 5.05
N ASP A 66 13.78 13.40 5.46
CA ASP A 66 14.84 12.41 5.19
C ASP A 66 14.61 11.04 5.83
N SER A 67 13.78 10.96 6.87
CA SER A 67 13.46 9.69 7.53
C SER A 67 12.81 8.67 6.60
N VAL A 68 12.14 9.10 5.51
CA VAL A 68 11.53 8.22 4.51
C VAL A 68 12.56 7.34 3.78
N ARG A 69 13.80 7.83 3.65
CA ARG A 69 14.91 7.09 3.01
C ARG A 69 15.32 5.84 3.81
N ASN A 70 15.00 5.80 5.11
CA ASN A 70 15.31 4.67 5.98
C ASN A 70 14.36 3.49 5.79
N LEU A 71 13.27 3.66 5.04
CA LEU A 71 12.39 2.56 4.67
C LEU A 71 13.18 1.53 3.86
N LYS A 72 13.15 0.28 4.34
CA LYS A 72 13.68 -0.86 3.58
C LYS A 72 12.67 -1.31 2.55
N PHE A 73 13.13 -2.03 1.53
CA PHE A 73 12.27 -2.61 0.50
C PHE A 73 11.13 -3.45 1.11
N PHE A 74 9.90 -3.25 0.64
CA PHE A 74 8.67 -3.83 1.21
C PHE A 74 8.43 -3.52 2.69
N ARG A 75 8.92 -2.36 3.16
CA ARG A 75 8.53 -1.76 4.45
C ARG A 75 7.78 -0.47 4.22
N TYR A 76 6.92 -0.14 5.17
CA TYR A 76 6.16 1.11 5.17
C TYR A 76 6.33 1.84 6.51
N GLY A 77 6.03 3.12 6.52
CA GLY A 77 5.98 3.98 7.70
C GLY A 77 4.86 5.00 7.59
N ARG A 78 4.60 5.73 8.67
CA ARG A 78 3.67 6.87 8.68
C ARG A 78 4.46 8.16 8.66
N PHE A 79 4.07 9.07 7.77
CA PHE A 79 4.72 10.36 7.57
C PHE A 79 3.67 11.45 7.52
N GLU A 80 3.98 12.61 8.07
CA GLU A 80 3.09 13.77 8.03
C GLU A 80 3.23 14.48 6.69
N PHE A 81 2.09 14.87 6.11
CA PHE A 81 2.01 15.77 4.96
C PHE A 81 0.77 16.65 5.09
N MET A 82 0.97 17.97 5.17
CA MET A 82 -0.11 18.97 5.25
C MET A 82 -1.15 18.70 6.36
N GLY A 83 -0.71 18.27 7.54
CA GLY A 83 -1.53 17.96 8.70
C GLY A 83 -2.10 16.53 8.71
N GLN A 84 -1.86 15.73 7.68
CA GLN A 84 -2.40 14.37 7.56
C GLN A 84 -1.29 13.31 7.61
N GLN A 85 -1.55 12.22 8.32
CA GLN A 85 -0.65 11.08 8.39
C GLN A 85 -0.87 10.17 7.18
N MET A 86 0.12 10.12 6.29
CA MET A 86 0.12 9.27 5.10
C MET A 86 0.92 7.99 5.37
N LEU A 87 0.51 6.88 4.78
CA LEU A 87 1.28 5.64 4.80
C LEU A 87 2.16 5.60 3.57
N VAL A 88 3.47 5.58 3.77
CA VAL A 88 4.44 5.54 2.68
C VAL A 88 5.16 4.21 2.71
N ALA A 89 5.05 3.43 1.64
CA ALA A 89 5.71 2.15 1.46
C ALA A 89 6.85 2.28 0.45
N ARG A 90 7.99 1.64 0.73
CA ARG A 90 9.07 1.50 -0.26
C ARG A 90 8.80 0.29 -1.15
N SER A 91 8.04 0.54 -2.20
CA SER A 91 7.58 -0.40 -3.20
C SER A 91 7.48 0.31 -4.56
N GLY A 92 7.26 -0.47 -5.61
CA GLY A 92 7.10 0.08 -6.94
C GLY A 92 7.17 -0.96 -8.02
N TYR A 93 6.46 -0.69 -9.11
CA TYR A 93 6.51 -1.50 -10.32
C TYR A 93 7.72 -1.15 -11.21
N SER A 94 8.35 0.01 -10.97
CA SER A 94 9.51 0.42 -11.75
C SER A 94 10.76 -0.35 -11.32
N LYS A 95 11.59 -0.76 -12.29
CA LYS A 95 12.90 -1.39 -12.02
C LYS A 95 13.89 -0.45 -11.31
N GLN A 96 13.54 0.82 -11.17
CA GLN A 96 14.43 1.86 -10.64
C GLN A 96 14.15 2.19 -9.16
N GLY A 97 13.21 1.49 -8.55
CA GLY A 97 12.78 1.73 -7.18
C GLY A 97 11.85 2.94 -7.06
N GLY A 98 11.28 3.08 -5.86
CA GLY A 98 10.34 4.14 -5.57
C GLY A 98 9.57 3.92 -4.28
N PHE A 99 8.51 4.70 -4.15
CA PHE A 99 7.57 4.67 -3.04
C PHE A 99 6.14 4.63 -3.57
N GLU A 100 5.26 4.06 -2.76
CA GLU A 100 3.82 4.16 -2.89
C GLU A 100 3.27 4.89 -1.67
N ILE A 101 2.44 5.89 -1.91
CA ILE A 101 1.78 6.69 -0.90
C ILE A 101 0.33 6.24 -0.86
N TYR A 102 -0.14 5.95 0.33
CA TYR A 102 -1.51 5.56 0.66
C TYR A 102 -2.08 6.55 1.67
#